data_AF-A0A660CIK1-F1
#
_entry.id   AF-A0A660CIK1-F1
#
_cell.length_a   1.000
_cell.length_b   1.000
_cell.length_c   1.000
_cell.angle_alpha   90.00
_cell.angle_beta   90.00
_cell.angle_gamma   90.00
#
_symmetry.space_group_name_H-M   'P 1'
#
loop_
_entity.id
_entity.type
_entity.pdbx_description
1 polymer ?
#
loop_
_entity_poly.entity_id
_entity_poly.type
_entity_poly.pdbx_seq_one_letter_code
_entity_poly.pdbx_strand_id
1 'polypeptide(L)'
;MNQPFPGGHPQSGGYPQSGGYPQFGGYPQYGPAGGVPAPQPGAYGPPARRQGMAMAYVSAVLFLPAIALMYLSAFVSIDYPESEFDLHLWVTLTGLAFGEPTGNADPFVVATFVYPSVVLLFVVLLFARVGAGRWGAAVLGFLGFGYYTFAVVRFFVAGILAEYVISPVAAALLWLIAAVVAVLPATGRAMRSHRPAAPQSTPGGPGYGYGGYGY
;
A
#
# COMPACT_ATOMS: atom_id res chain seq x y z
N MET A 1 -69.10 2.42 39.49
CA MET A 1 -68.51 1.20 40.07
C MET A 1 -67.19 0.95 39.37
N ASN A 2 -66.09 1.11 40.11
CA ASN A 2 -64.72 0.86 39.65
C ASN A 2 -64.39 -0.63 39.83
N GLN A 3 -63.71 -1.24 38.85
CA GLN A 3 -62.90 -2.45 39.06
C GLN A 3 -61.50 -2.23 38.47
N PRO A 4 -60.43 -2.43 39.25
CA PRO A 4 -59.06 -2.43 38.76
C PRO A 4 -58.66 -3.84 38.29
N PHE A 5 -57.94 -3.93 37.17
CA PHE A 5 -57.26 -5.17 36.78
C PHE A 5 -55.83 -5.17 37.35
N PRO A 6 -55.48 -6.14 38.22
CA PRO A 6 -54.12 -6.41 38.63
C PRO A 6 -53.51 -7.53 37.75
N GLY A 7 -52.31 -7.32 37.23
CA GLY A 7 -51.65 -8.33 36.40
C GLY A 7 -50.18 -8.01 36.15
N GLY A 8 -49.40 -7.97 37.24
CA GLY A 8 -47.94 -7.98 37.15
C GLY A 8 -47.43 -9.40 36.92
N HIS A 9 -46.49 -9.56 35.97
CA HIS A 9 -45.61 -10.72 35.89
C HIS A 9 -44.16 -10.22 35.89
N PRO A 10 -43.31 -10.66 36.83
CA PRO A 10 -41.87 -10.40 36.79
C PRO A 10 -41.20 -11.38 35.82
N GLN A 11 -40.58 -10.86 34.76
CA GLN A 11 -39.78 -11.66 33.84
C GLN A 11 -38.39 -11.87 34.46
N SER A 12 -38.17 -13.09 34.92
CA SER A 12 -36.93 -13.60 35.50
C SER A 12 -35.91 -14.00 34.43
N GLY A 13 -34.63 -13.81 34.77
CA GLY A 13 -33.55 -14.72 34.38
C GLY A 13 -32.96 -14.60 32.97
N GLY A 14 -32.08 -13.62 32.76
CA GLY A 14 -31.13 -13.60 31.65
C GLY A 14 -29.71 -13.82 32.15
N TYR A 15 -29.15 -15.00 31.88
CA TYR A 15 -27.79 -15.43 32.20
C TYR A 15 -26.72 -14.51 31.56
N PRO A 16 -25.56 -14.27 32.19
CA PRO A 16 -24.44 -13.61 31.53
C PRO A 16 -23.83 -14.57 30.50
N GLN A 17 -24.05 -14.28 29.22
CA GLN A 17 -23.44 -15.04 28.12
C GLN A 17 -21.96 -14.67 28.02
N SER A 18 -21.12 -15.46 28.69
CA SER A 18 -19.69 -15.54 28.45
C SER A 18 -19.43 -16.31 27.15
N GLY A 19 -18.49 -15.83 26.32
CA GLY A 19 -17.99 -16.57 25.15
C GLY A 19 -18.06 -15.80 23.83
N GLY A 20 -17.42 -14.63 23.77
CA GLY A 20 -17.17 -13.93 22.51
C GLY A 20 -16.05 -14.61 21.72
N TYR A 21 -16.42 -15.52 20.82
CA TYR A 21 -15.54 -15.94 19.73
C TYR A 21 -15.52 -14.84 18.65
N PRO A 22 -14.37 -14.51 18.05
CA PRO A 22 -14.35 -13.57 16.93
C PRO A 22 -14.97 -14.23 15.70
N GLN A 23 -16.19 -13.82 15.34
CA GLN A 23 -16.80 -14.19 14.06
C GLN A 23 -15.99 -13.54 12.93
N PHE A 24 -15.18 -14.36 12.27
CA PHE A 24 -14.68 -14.10 10.93
C PHE A 24 -15.79 -14.37 9.90
N GLY A 25 -16.06 -13.38 9.03
CA GLY A 25 -16.58 -13.64 7.69
C GLY A 25 -18.08 -13.95 7.56
N GLY A 26 -18.95 -13.02 7.94
CA GLY A 26 -20.35 -13.04 7.52
C GLY A 26 -20.52 -12.52 6.08
N TYR A 27 -20.84 -13.41 5.15
CA TYR A 27 -21.46 -13.04 3.87
C TYR A 27 -22.81 -12.34 4.13
N PRO A 28 -23.20 -11.32 3.35
CA PRO A 28 -24.52 -10.71 3.49
C PRO A 28 -25.59 -11.72 3.04
N GLN A 29 -26.24 -12.34 4.02
CA GLN A 29 -27.42 -13.16 3.84
C GLN A 29 -28.56 -12.25 3.35
N TYR A 30 -28.84 -12.32 2.04
CA TYR A 30 -30.00 -11.69 1.43
C TYR A 30 -31.26 -12.38 1.97
N GLY A 31 -31.83 -11.82 3.04
CA GLY A 31 -33.16 -12.17 3.53
C GLY A 31 -34.25 -11.54 2.64
N PRO A 32 -35.38 -12.22 2.44
CA PRO A 32 -36.47 -11.71 1.60
C PRO A 32 -37.10 -10.45 2.20
N ALA A 33 -37.48 -9.57 1.28
CA ALA A 33 -38.10 -8.26 1.49
C ALA A 33 -39.20 -8.24 2.56
N GLY A 34 -39.16 -7.26 3.46
CA GLY A 34 -40.30 -7.01 4.36
C GLY A 34 -40.08 -6.10 5.56
N GLY A 35 -38.84 -5.73 5.90
CA GLY A 35 -38.58 -4.86 7.05
C GLY A 35 -37.49 -3.86 6.71
N VAL A 36 -37.88 -2.62 6.44
CA VAL A 36 -36.95 -1.49 6.39
C VAL A 36 -36.34 -1.40 7.80
N PRO A 37 -35.03 -1.60 7.99
CA PRO A 37 -34.43 -1.44 9.32
C PRO A 37 -34.66 0.01 9.72
N ALA A 38 -35.42 0.23 10.80
CA ALA A 38 -35.61 1.55 11.35
C ALA A 38 -34.21 2.17 11.60
N PRO A 39 -33.94 3.39 11.12
CA PRO A 39 -32.67 4.06 11.36
C PRO A 39 -32.55 4.26 12.88
N GLN A 40 -31.67 3.49 13.54
CA GLN A 40 -31.41 3.63 14.97
C GLN A 40 -30.87 5.05 15.23
N PRO A 41 -31.66 5.94 15.86
CA PRO A 41 -31.20 7.27 16.21
C PRO A 41 -30.27 7.12 17.42
N GLY A 42 -28.97 7.36 17.24
CA GLY A 42 -28.01 7.34 18.36
C GLY A 42 -26.90 6.31 18.28
N ALA A 43 -26.74 5.57 17.17
CA ALA A 43 -25.51 4.84 16.91
C ALA A 43 -24.38 5.83 16.59
N TYR A 44 -23.87 6.51 17.63
CA TYR A 44 -22.64 7.30 17.61
C TYR A 44 -21.47 6.34 17.41
N GLY A 45 -21.29 5.89 16.17
CA GLY A 45 -20.10 5.15 15.78
C GLY A 45 -18.86 6.02 16.04
N PRO A 46 -17.73 5.43 16.47
CA PRO A 46 -16.51 6.18 16.67
C PRO A 46 -16.18 6.96 15.39
N PRO A 47 -15.74 8.23 15.51
CA PRO A 47 -15.49 9.08 14.36
C PRO A 47 -14.55 8.35 13.40
N ALA A 48 -14.97 8.22 12.14
CA ALA A 48 -14.15 7.62 11.11
C ALA A 48 -12.81 8.35 11.09
N ARG A 49 -11.75 7.69 11.59
CA ARG A 49 -10.41 8.27 11.64
C ARG A 49 -10.06 8.68 10.23
N ARG A 50 -9.90 9.99 9.99
CA ARG A 50 -9.39 10.53 8.73
C ARG A 50 -8.06 9.81 8.45
N GLN A 51 -8.08 8.88 7.51
CA GLN A 51 -6.87 8.18 7.11
C GLN A 51 -5.94 9.20 6.47
N GLY A 52 -4.85 9.52 7.19
CA GLY A 52 -3.93 10.58 6.80
C GLY A 52 -3.32 10.29 5.44
N MET A 53 -3.23 11.34 4.62
CA MET A 53 -2.55 11.31 3.33
C MET A 53 -1.07 10.91 3.44
N ALA A 54 -0.52 10.92 4.66
CA ALA A 54 0.86 10.58 5.01
C ALA A 54 1.35 9.25 4.41
N MET A 55 0.54 8.19 4.38
CA MET A 55 1.02 6.86 3.96
C MET A 55 1.44 6.80 2.48
N ALA A 56 0.80 7.58 1.60
CA ALA A 56 1.20 7.64 0.19
C ALA A 56 2.58 8.30 0.05
N TYR A 57 2.81 9.41 0.75
CA TYR A 57 4.10 10.11 0.75
C TYR A 57 5.21 9.26 1.37
N VAL A 58 4.94 8.57 2.48
CA VAL A 58 5.90 7.65 3.11
C VAL A 58 6.33 6.57 2.12
N SER A 59 5.39 5.95 1.40
CA SER A 59 5.74 4.93 0.40
C SER A 59 6.61 5.48 -0.74
N ALA A 60 6.35 6.70 -1.21
CA ALA A 60 7.12 7.33 -2.28
C ALA A 60 8.55 7.70 -1.82
N VAL A 61 8.67 8.26 -0.61
CA VAL A 61 9.96 8.67 -0.04
C VAL A 61 10.88 7.47 0.21
N LEU A 62 10.33 6.30 0.56
CA LEU A 62 11.13 5.09 0.79
C LEU A 62 11.86 4.57 -0.46
N PHE A 63 11.40 4.90 -1.67
CA PHE A 63 12.14 4.56 -2.89
C PHE A 63 13.34 5.49 -3.14
N LEU A 64 13.35 6.70 -2.58
CA LEU A 64 14.38 7.70 -2.89
C LEU A 64 15.80 7.25 -2.49
N PRO A 65 16.05 6.64 -1.32
CA PRO A 65 17.38 6.12 -0.99
C PRO A 65 17.85 5.04 -1.97
N ALA A 66 16.96 4.13 -2.39
CA ALA A 66 17.30 3.08 -3.35
C ALA A 66 17.64 3.67 -4.73
N ILE A 67 16.83 4.62 -5.21
CA ILE A 67 17.06 5.35 -6.47
C ILE A 67 18.38 6.14 -6.40
N ALA A 68 18.62 6.86 -5.30
CA ALA A 68 19.82 7.66 -5.11
C ALA A 68 21.08 6.79 -5.10
N LEU A 69 21.06 5.64 -4.43
CA LEU A 69 22.16 4.68 -4.47
C LEU A 69 22.46 4.20 -5.88
N MET A 70 21.44 3.87 -6.68
CA MET A 70 21.66 3.45 -8.07
C MET A 70 22.25 4.57 -8.94
N TYR A 71 21.75 5.80 -8.81
CA TYR A 71 22.36 6.93 -9.53
C TYR A 71 23.79 7.21 -9.09
N LEU A 72 24.07 7.17 -7.78
CA LEU A 72 25.43 7.34 -7.27
C LEU A 72 26.36 6.26 -7.85
N SER A 73 25.93 5.00 -7.85
CA SER A 73 26.67 3.91 -8.50
C SER A 73 26.88 4.16 -10.00
N ALA A 74 25.86 4.65 -10.70
CA ALA A 74 25.95 4.95 -12.13
C ALA A 74 26.92 6.11 -12.42
N PHE A 75 26.85 7.20 -11.66
CA PHE A 75 27.75 8.36 -11.80
C PHE A 75 29.20 7.98 -11.50
N VAL A 76 29.42 7.27 -10.40
CA VAL A 76 30.75 6.75 -10.06
C VAL A 76 31.25 5.85 -11.18
N SER A 77 30.39 5.11 -11.88
CA SER A 77 30.83 4.23 -12.99
C SER A 77 31.18 4.95 -14.29
N ILE A 78 30.77 6.22 -14.49
CA ILE A 78 31.11 6.98 -15.70
C ILE A 78 32.59 7.41 -15.68
N ASP A 79 33.10 7.79 -14.51
CA ASP A 79 34.41 8.45 -14.39
C ASP A 79 35.59 7.46 -14.30
N TYR A 80 35.34 6.15 -14.17
CA TYR A 80 36.41 5.16 -14.03
C TYR A 80 36.83 4.59 -15.38
N PRO A 81 38.13 4.64 -15.73
CA PRO A 81 38.64 4.00 -16.93
C PRO A 81 38.47 2.47 -16.81
N GLU A 82 38.06 1.81 -17.90
CA GLU A 82 37.80 0.36 -17.97
C GLU A 82 38.97 -0.51 -17.46
N SER A 83 40.20 0.03 -17.46
CA SER A 83 41.42 -0.63 -16.98
C SER A 83 41.60 -0.65 -15.46
N GLU A 84 40.94 0.23 -14.71
CA GLU A 84 41.04 0.34 -13.23
C GLU A 84 39.72 0.03 -12.54
N PHE A 85 38.84 -0.69 -13.23
CA PHE A 85 37.48 -0.95 -12.79
C PHE A 85 37.49 -1.87 -11.56
N ASP A 86 37.48 -1.26 -10.39
CA ASP A 86 37.58 -1.92 -9.09
C ASP A 86 36.35 -2.80 -8.85
N LEU A 87 36.56 -3.98 -8.23
CA LEU A 87 35.50 -4.97 -8.01
C LEU A 87 34.31 -4.38 -7.21
N HIS A 88 34.59 -3.36 -6.40
CA HIS A 88 33.58 -2.57 -5.68
C HIS A 88 32.58 -1.87 -6.61
N LEU A 89 33.04 -1.28 -7.72
CA LEU A 89 32.16 -0.66 -8.73
C LEU A 89 31.34 -1.74 -9.47
N TRP A 90 32.01 -2.83 -9.86
CA TRP A 90 31.41 -3.95 -10.60
C TRP A 90 30.17 -4.53 -9.92
N VAL A 91 30.21 -4.61 -8.59
CA VAL A 91 29.14 -5.20 -7.78
C VAL A 91 27.88 -4.33 -7.74
N THR A 92 28.01 -3.03 -8.01
CA THR A 92 26.91 -2.07 -7.88
C THR A 92 26.16 -1.79 -9.17
N LEU A 93 26.75 -2.13 -10.32
CA LEU A 93 26.16 -1.93 -11.63
C LEU A 93 25.01 -2.90 -11.91
N THR A 94 23.95 -2.36 -12.51
CA THR A 94 22.73 -3.11 -12.83
C THR A 94 22.85 -3.76 -14.21
N GLY A 95 22.60 -5.06 -14.30
CA GLY A 95 22.64 -5.84 -15.54
C GLY A 95 23.84 -6.78 -15.66
N LEU A 96 24.93 -6.54 -14.94
CA LEU A 96 26.12 -7.41 -14.97
C LEU A 96 25.85 -8.82 -14.43
N ALA A 97 24.84 -8.97 -13.57
CA ALA A 97 24.42 -10.28 -13.11
C ALA A 97 23.90 -11.17 -14.26
N PHE A 98 23.53 -10.61 -15.43
CA PHE A 98 22.98 -11.38 -16.56
C PHE A 98 23.94 -11.55 -17.75
N GLY A 99 25.03 -10.78 -17.80
CA GLY A 99 25.95 -10.78 -18.94
C GLY A 99 27.37 -11.09 -18.52
N GLU A 100 28.08 -11.87 -19.33
CA GLU A 100 29.54 -11.80 -19.32
C GLU A 100 29.93 -10.48 -20.01
N PRO A 101 30.79 -9.65 -19.40
CA PRO A 101 31.23 -8.41 -20.01
C PRO A 101 31.98 -8.76 -21.29
N THR A 102 31.39 -8.49 -22.45
CA THR A 102 32.01 -8.70 -23.76
C THR A 102 33.11 -7.66 -24.06
N GLY A 103 33.75 -7.12 -23.03
CA GLY A 103 34.73 -6.04 -23.13
C GLY A 103 34.15 -4.63 -23.28
N ASN A 104 32.84 -4.43 -23.09
CA ASN A 104 32.24 -3.10 -23.04
C ASN A 104 31.23 -3.02 -21.87
N ALA A 105 31.43 -2.07 -20.95
CA ALA A 105 30.57 -1.86 -19.78
C ALA A 105 29.40 -0.88 -20.02
N ASP A 106 29.41 -0.11 -21.11
CA ASP A 106 28.42 0.91 -21.47
C ASP A 106 26.95 0.46 -21.32
N PRO A 107 26.52 -0.71 -21.84
CA PRO A 107 25.10 -1.09 -21.74
C PRO A 107 24.64 -1.29 -20.29
N PHE A 108 25.55 -1.70 -19.39
CA PHE A 108 25.24 -1.87 -17.97
C PHE A 108 25.14 -0.51 -17.27
N VAL A 109 26.02 0.43 -17.62
CA VAL A 109 25.94 1.81 -17.13
C VAL A 109 24.60 2.44 -17.55
N VAL A 110 24.24 2.32 -18.83
CA VAL A 110 22.96 2.81 -19.36
C VAL A 110 21.77 2.16 -18.66
N ALA A 111 21.77 0.83 -18.48
CA ALA A 111 20.71 0.14 -17.75
C ALA A 111 20.58 0.65 -16.29
N THR A 112 21.71 0.94 -15.65
CA THR A 112 21.76 1.50 -14.29
C THR A 112 21.21 2.94 -14.22
N PHE A 113 21.21 3.71 -15.32
CA PHE A 113 20.50 5.00 -15.39
C PHE A 113 19.01 4.85 -15.72
N VAL A 114 18.69 3.99 -16.68
CA VAL A 114 17.31 3.83 -17.19
C VAL A 114 16.39 3.30 -16.09
N TYR A 115 16.82 2.27 -15.38
CA TYR A 115 15.98 1.62 -14.37
C TYR A 115 15.53 2.56 -13.23
N PRO A 116 16.43 3.25 -12.49
CA PRO A 116 16.01 4.20 -11.46
C PRO A 116 15.25 5.40 -12.02
N SER A 117 15.49 5.80 -13.28
CA SER A 117 14.70 6.85 -13.94
C SER A 117 13.24 6.42 -14.15
N VAL A 118 13.01 5.19 -14.59
CA VAL A 118 11.66 4.62 -14.72
C VAL A 118 10.99 4.54 -13.35
N VAL A 119 11.70 4.05 -12.33
CA VAL A 119 11.16 3.98 -10.96
C VAL A 119 10.85 5.39 -10.43
N LEU A 120 11.71 6.37 -10.68
CA LEU A 120 11.52 7.77 -10.28
C LEU A 120 10.25 8.34 -10.91
N LEU A 121 9.98 8.04 -12.18
CA LEU A 121 8.72 8.39 -12.84
C LEU A 121 7.52 7.80 -12.09
N PHE A 122 7.58 6.53 -11.69
CA PHE A 122 6.52 5.92 -10.88
C PHE A 122 6.40 6.53 -9.47
N VAL A 123 7.51 6.96 -8.86
CA VAL A 123 7.52 7.70 -7.60
C VAL A 123 6.84 9.06 -7.76
N VAL A 124 7.07 9.78 -8.86
CA VAL A 124 6.35 11.02 -9.18
C VAL A 124 4.85 10.75 -9.38
N LEU A 125 4.49 9.65 -10.06
CA LEU A 125 3.09 9.23 -10.19
C LEU A 125 2.44 8.86 -8.84
N LEU A 126 3.22 8.30 -7.90
CA LEU A 126 2.78 8.06 -6.52
C LEU A 126 2.50 9.37 -5.79
N PHE A 127 3.36 10.39 -5.93
CA PHE A 127 3.11 11.73 -5.39
C PHE A 127 1.87 12.38 -6.01
N ALA A 128 1.63 12.15 -7.30
CA ALA A 128 0.41 12.56 -8.02
C ALA A 128 -0.83 11.69 -7.68
N ARG A 129 -0.68 10.67 -6.83
CA ARG A 129 -1.74 9.76 -6.35
C ARG A 129 -2.42 8.95 -7.44
N VAL A 130 -1.69 8.62 -8.50
CA VAL A 130 -2.19 7.75 -9.56
C VAL A 130 -2.19 6.31 -9.05
N GLY A 131 -3.38 5.70 -8.93
CA GLY A 131 -3.52 4.35 -8.38
C GLY A 131 -2.75 3.27 -9.16
N ALA A 132 -2.60 3.44 -10.48
CA ALA A 132 -1.78 2.58 -11.32
C ALA A 132 -0.28 2.71 -11.00
N GLY A 133 0.17 3.92 -10.63
CA GLY A 133 1.55 4.19 -10.28
C GLY A 133 2.05 3.35 -9.10
N ARG A 134 1.15 3.03 -8.16
CA ARG A 134 1.44 2.17 -7.01
C ARG A 134 1.84 0.76 -7.39
N TRP A 135 1.08 0.14 -8.30
CA TRP A 135 1.37 -1.21 -8.74
C TRP A 135 2.63 -1.26 -9.60
N GLY A 136 2.84 -0.25 -10.45
CA GLY A 136 4.09 -0.12 -11.21
C GLY A 136 5.32 0.01 -10.31
N ALA A 137 5.27 0.92 -9.32
CA ALA A 137 6.35 1.08 -8.34
C ALA A 137 6.60 -0.19 -7.53
N ALA A 138 5.56 -0.92 -7.13
CA ALA A 138 5.69 -2.17 -6.40
C ALA A 138 6.33 -3.27 -7.25
N VAL A 139 5.87 -3.47 -8.49
CA VAL A 139 6.43 -4.47 -9.41
C VAL A 139 7.89 -4.17 -9.70
N LEU A 140 8.22 -2.92 -10.01
CA LEU A 140 9.61 -2.50 -10.18
C LEU A 140 10.40 -2.70 -8.89
N GLY A 141 9.84 -2.34 -7.73
CA GLY A 141 10.53 -2.54 -6.46
C GLY A 141 10.90 -4.00 -6.17
N PHE A 142 9.97 -4.94 -6.44
CA PHE A 142 10.26 -6.37 -6.35
C PHE A 142 11.25 -6.85 -7.41
N LEU A 143 11.22 -6.29 -8.61
CA LEU A 143 12.20 -6.59 -9.65
C LEU A 143 13.61 -6.18 -9.21
N GLY A 144 13.77 -4.98 -8.66
CA GLY A 144 15.03 -4.51 -8.07
C GLY A 144 15.50 -5.40 -6.92
N PHE A 145 14.60 -5.78 -6.01
CA PHE A 145 14.91 -6.72 -4.92
C PHE A 145 15.38 -8.09 -5.45
N GLY A 146 14.68 -8.65 -6.43
CA GLY A 146 15.05 -9.93 -7.05
C GLY A 146 16.41 -9.86 -7.74
N TYR A 147 16.69 -8.77 -8.45
CA TYR A 147 17.99 -8.52 -9.07
C TYR A 147 19.12 -8.51 -8.03
N TYR A 148 19.00 -7.71 -6.98
CA TYR A 148 20.07 -7.61 -5.98
C TYR A 148 20.24 -8.89 -5.15
N THR A 149 19.15 -9.63 -4.91
CA THR A 149 19.22 -10.96 -4.27
C THR A 149 19.97 -11.95 -5.15
N PHE A 150 19.67 -11.97 -6.46
CA PHE A 150 20.39 -12.80 -7.41
C PHE A 150 21.88 -12.42 -7.50
N ALA A 151 22.20 -11.12 -7.50
CA ALA A 151 23.58 -10.64 -7.44
C ALA A 151 24.32 -11.14 -6.18
N VAL A 152 23.68 -11.05 -5.00
CA VAL A 152 24.22 -11.60 -3.74
C VAL A 152 24.53 -13.09 -3.88
N VAL A 153 23.57 -13.90 -4.37
CA VAL A 153 23.78 -15.34 -4.56
C VAL A 153 24.94 -15.61 -5.52
N ARG A 154 25.03 -14.85 -6.62
CA ARG A 154 26.12 -15.00 -7.59
C ARG A 154 27.48 -14.69 -6.97
N PHE A 155 27.60 -13.66 -6.12
CA PHE A 155 28.85 -13.36 -5.43
C PHE A 155 29.25 -14.45 -4.43
N PHE A 156 28.29 -15.01 -3.70
CA PHE A 156 28.55 -16.14 -2.82
C PHE A 156 29.05 -17.36 -3.59
N VAL A 157 28.44 -17.69 -4.73
CA VAL A 157 28.87 -18.82 -5.56
C VAL A 157 30.24 -18.59 -6.18
N ALA A 158 30.57 -17.35 -6.54
CA ALA A 158 31.87 -16.97 -7.10
C ALA A 158 33.01 -16.92 -6.07
N GLY A 159 32.73 -17.09 -4.77
CA GLY A 159 33.73 -17.02 -3.71
C GLY A 159 34.34 -15.62 -3.51
N ILE A 160 33.65 -14.57 -4.00
CA ILE A 160 34.08 -13.18 -3.85
C ILE A 160 33.90 -12.78 -2.38
N LEU A 161 34.88 -12.06 -1.82
CA LEU A 161 35.02 -11.75 -0.40
C LEU A 161 33.70 -11.20 0.21
N ALA A 162 33.41 -11.62 1.45
CA ALA A 162 32.20 -11.22 2.19
C ALA A 162 32.03 -9.71 2.35
N GLU A 163 33.12 -8.94 2.26
CA GLU A 163 33.13 -7.48 2.35
C GLU A 163 32.31 -6.81 1.23
N TYR A 164 32.23 -7.43 0.06
CA TYR A 164 31.51 -6.89 -1.10
C TYR A 164 30.01 -7.18 -1.08
N VAL A 165 29.56 -8.08 -0.20
CA VAL A 165 28.15 -8.51 -0.14
C VAL A 165 27.26 -7.47 0.55
N ILE A 166 27.84 -6.57 1.35
CA ILE A 166 27.08 -5.62 2.16
C ILE A 166 26.26 -4.66 1.30
N SER A 167 26.85 -4.10 0.23
CA SER A 167 26.17 -3.13 -0.63
C SER A 167 24.96 -3.72 -1.39
N PRO A 168 25.03 -4.88 -2.07
CA PRO A 168 23.87 -5.45 -2.73
C PRO A 168 22.81 -5.95 -1.74
N VAL A 169 23.20 -6.41 -0.53
CA VAL A 169 22.25 -6.73 0.53
C VAL A 169 21.49 -5.48 0.99
N ALA A 170 22.19 -4.38 1.25
CA ALA A 170 21.56 -3.12 1.64
C ALA A 170 20.61 -2.61 0.54
N ALA A 171 21.03 -2.67 -0.72
CA ALA A 171 20.18 -2.31 -1.85
C ALA A 171 18.94 -3.21 -1.95
N ALA A 172 19.10 -4.54 -1.81
CA ALA A 172 17.98 -5.49 -1.79
C ALA A 172 16.97 -5.13 -0.70
N LEU A 173 17.43 -4.88 0.53
CA LEU A 173 16.56 -4.53 1.64
C LEU A 173 15.81 -3.21 1.40
N LEU A 174 16.47 -2.19 0.87
CA LEU A 174 15.84 -0.91 0.53
C LEU A 174 14.73 -1.08 -0.51
N TRP A 175 15.00 -1.84 -1.58
CA TRP A 175 14.02 -2.17 -2.60
C TRP A 175 12.84 -2.97 -2.04
N LEU A 176 13.11 -3.96 -1.19
CA LEU A 176 12.08 -4.78 -0.56
C LEU A 176 11.18 -3.97 0.37
N ILE A 177 11.76 -3.17 1.27
CA ILE A 177 11.00 -2.35 2.20
C ILE A 177 10.10 -1.37 1.44
N ALA A 178 10.65 -0.69 0.43
CA ALA A 178 9.88 0.23 -0.40
C ALA A 178 8.73 -0.48 -1.14
N ALA A 179 8.99 -1.64 -1.74
CA ALA A 179 7.98 -2.43 -2.44
C ALA A 179 6.86 -2.93 -1.53
N VAL A 180 7.21 -3.49 -0.36
CA VAL A 180 6.25 -3.98 0.63
C VAL A 180 5.33 -2.84 1.10
N VAL A 181 5.90 -1.69 1.43
CA VAL A 181 5.11 -0.52 1.88
C VAL A 181 4.20 0.01 0.77
N ALA A 182 4.63 -0.04 -0.50
CA ALA A 182 3.80 0.34 -1.63
C ALA A 182 2.55 -0.57 -1.79
N VAL A 183 2.69 -1.87 -1.52
CA VAL A 183 1.57 -2.83 -1.65
C VAL A 183 0.56 -2.74 -0.50
N LEU A 184 0.95 -2.21 0.66
CA LEU A 184 0.11 -2.20 1.86
C LEU A 184 -1.32 -1.66 1.60
N PRO A 185 -2.37 -2.28 2.19
CA PRO A 185 -3.74 -1.82 2.06
C PRO A 185 -3.96 -0.40 2.59
N ALA A 186 -3.13 0.05 3.54
CA ALA A 186 -3.15 1.41 4.05
C ALA A 186 -2.88 2.44 2.94
N THR A 187 -1.88 2.18 2.11
CA THR A 187 -1.50 3.00 0.96
C THR A 187 -2.63 3.05 -0.07
N GLY A 188 -3.28 1.90 -0.33
CA GLY A 188 -4.41 1.79 -1.25
C GLY A 188 -5.71 2.43 -0.76
N ARG A 189 -5.91 2.55 0.55
CA ARG A 189 -7.06 3.28 1.13
C ARG A 189 -6.84 4.79 1.08
N ALA A 190 -5.61 5.25 1.38
CA ALA A 190 -5.25 6.66 1.32
C ALA A 190 -5.53 7.28 -0.07
N MET A 191 -5.32 6.51 -1.15
CA MET A 191 -5.55 6.97 -2.53
C MET A 191 -7.04 7.03 -2.95
N ARG A 192 -7.95 6.32 -2.26
CA ARG A 192 -9.38 6.26 -2.63
C ARG A 192 -10.24 7.36 -2.00
N SER A 193 -9.64 8.26 -1.23
CA SER A 193 -10.30 9.28 -0.41
C SER A 193 -11.00 10.40 -1.20
N HIS A 194 -10.96 10.38 -2.54
CA HIS A 194 -11.58 11.41 -3.39
C HIS A 194 -12.97 11.03 -3.93
N ARG A 195 -13.63 9.98 -3.42
CA ARG A 195 -15.06 9.88 -3.69
C ARG A 195 -15.75 10.93 -2.82
N PRO A 196 -16.27 12.04 -3.41
CA PRO A 196 -17.16 12.90 -2.65
C PRO A 196 -18.23 11.99 -2.06
N ALA A 197 -18.44 12.10 -0.75
CA ALA A 197 -19.55 11.42 -0.11
C ALA A 197 -20.77 11.71 -0.99
N ALA A 198 -21.36 10.67 -1.58
CA ALA A 198 -22.55 10.85 -2.39
C ALA A 198 -23.50 11.70 -1.54
N PRO A 199 -24.05 12.81 -2.08
CA PRO A 199 -24.94 13.66 -1.31
C PRO A 199 -25.96 12.73 -0.66
N GLN A 200 -25.94 12.66 0.67
CA GLN A 200 -26.93 11.89 1.40
C GLN A 200 -28.24 12.50 0.96
N SER A 201 -28.97 11.78 0.12
CA SER A 201 -30.35 12.08 -0.16
C SER A 201 -31.03 11.98 1.19
N THR A 202 -31.20 13.13 1.85
CA THR A 202 -31.92 13.26 3.10
C THR A 202 -33.25 12.55 2.85
N PRO A 203 -33.54 11.42 3.51
CA PRO A 203 -34.82 10.75 3.31
C PRO A 203 -35.88 11.78 3.65
N GLY A 204 -36.71 12.13 2.66
CA GLY A 204 -37.77 13.09 2.83
C GLY A 204 -38.53 12.74 4.11
N GLY A 205 -38.45 13.63 5.10
CA GLY A 205 -39.28 13.53 6.27
C GLY A 205 -40.74 13.44 5.82
N PRO A 206 -41.61 12.70 6.53
CA PRO A 206 -43.02 12.56 6.18
C PRO A 206 -43.60 13.97 6.00
N GLY A 207 -43.92 14.29 4.75
CA GLY A 207 -44.61 15.52 4.40
C GLY A 207 -45.95 15.49 5.10
N TYR A 208 -46.05 16.26 6.19
CA TYR A 208 -47.31 16.64 6.78
C TYR A 208 -48.06 17.45 5.70
N GLY A 209 -48.96 16.75 4.99
CA GLY A 209 -49.89 17.36 4.06
C GLY A 209 -50.73 18.38 4.82
N TYR A 210 -50.33 19.63 4.76
CA TYR A 210 -51.16 20.75 5.16
C TYR A 210 -52.34 20.80 4.20
N GLY A 211 -53.52 20.50 4.73
CA GLY A 211 -54.79 20.70 4.06
C GLY A 211 -54.93 22.16 3.63
N GLY A 212 -55.00 22.37 2.33
CA GLY A 212 -55.45 23.62 1.73
C GLY A 212 -56.90 23.46 1.32
N TYR A 213 -57.82 23.85 2.20
CA TYR A 213 -59.18 24.20 1.82
C TYR A 213 -59.11 25.52 1.06
N GLY A 214 -59.73 25.61 -0.13
CA GLY A 214 -59.74 26.86 -0.87
C GLY A 214 -60.50 26.83 -2.19
N TYR A 215 -61.81 27.11 -2.07
CA TYR A 215 -62.79 27.58 -3.05
C TYR A 215 -63.41 26.57 -4.03
#